data_AF-A0A7V5PRE2-F1
#
_entry.id   AF-A0A7V5PRE2-F1
#
_cell.length_a   1.000
_cell.length_b   1.000
_cell.length_c   1.000
_cell.angle_alpha   90.00
_cell.angle_beta   90.00
_cell.angle_gamma   90.00
#
_symmetry.space_group_name_H-M   'P 1'
#
loop_
_entity.id
_entity.type
_entity.pdbx_description
1 polymer ?
#
loop_
_entity_poly.entity_id
_entity_poly.type
_entity_poly.pdbx_seq_one_letter_code
_entity_poly.pdbx_strand_id
1 'polypeptide(L)' 'MSENKKNWVVFTDLDGTLLDAQTYSYLPALEAIQLLKEKHIPLIFCTSKTFSEARALQQQMGISDPFIVENGSA' A
#
# COMPACT_ATOMS: atom_id res chain seq x y z
N MET A 1 19.07 18.11 -22.07
CA MET A 1 18.36 18.48 -20.83
C MET A 1 17.75 17.21 -20.27
N SER A 2 18.34 16.62 -19.24
CA SER A 2 17.72 15.49 -18.55
C SER A 2 16.54 16.03 -17.75
N GLU A 3 15.31 15.66 -18.13
CA GLU A 3 14.15 15.96 -17.30
C GLU A 3 14.37 15.40 -15.90
N ASN A 4 14.11 16.24 -14.89
CA ASN A 4 14.22 15.85 -13.50
C ASN A 4 13.09 14.86 -13.20
N LYS A 5 13.38 13.55 -13.27
CA LYS A 5 12.40 12.48 -13.04
C LYS A 5 11.91 12.59 -11.60
N LYS A 6 10.64 12.97 -11.40
CA LYS A 6 10.02 13.00 -10.07
C LYS A 6 9.84 11.57 -9.57
N ASN A 7 10.50 11.22 -8.48
CA ASN A 7 10.34 9.95 -7.80
C ASN A 7 9.23 10.09 -6.76
N TRP A 8 8.07 9.49 -7.05
CA TRP A 8 6.93 9.49 -6.14
C TRP A 8 6.94 8.22 -5.28
N VAL A 9 6.42 8.34 -4.07
CA VAL A 9 6.11 7.23 -3.17
C VAL A 9 4.75 7.56 -2.54
N VAL A 10 3.86 6.56 -2.45
CA VAL A 10 2.55 6.71 -1.82
C VAL A 10 2.53 5.91 -0.54
N PHE A 11 2.13 6.55 0.56
CA PHE A 11 1.89 5.89 1.83
C PHE A 11 0.39 5.81 2.06
N THR A 12 -0.08 4.68 2.58
CA THR A 12 -1.51 4.48 2.86
C THR A 12 -1.69 3.71 4.15
N ASP A 13 -2.63 4.18 4.97
CA ASP A 13 -3.19 3.37 6.04
C ASP A 13 -4.10 2.28 5.46
N LEU A 14 -4.36 1.24 6.24
CA LEU A 14 -5.15 0.08 5.80
C LEU A 14 -6.60 0.18 6.26
N ASP A 15 -6.83 0.08 7.57
CA ASP A 15 -8.17 -0.10 8.13
C ASP A 15 -9.03 1.15 7.96
N GLY A 16 -10.10 1.05 7.16
CA GLY A 16 -10.97 2.19 6.86
C GLY A 16 -10.35 3.25 5.94
N THR A 17 -9.17 2.96 5.38
CA THR A 17 -8.47 3.83 4.42
C THR A 17 -8.33 3.12 3.07
N LEU A 18 -7.39 2.18 2.93
CA LEU A 18 -7.26 1.37 1.71
C LEU A 18 -8.29 0.22 1.69
N LEU A 19 -8.54 -0.36 2.86
CA LEU A 19 -9.55 -1.39 3.08
C LEU A 19 -10.84 -0.71 3.51
N ASP A 20 -11.92 -1.01 2.79
CA ASP A 20 -13.24 -0.51 3.15
C ASP A 20 -13.60 -0.92 4.59
N ALA A 21 -14.09 0.04 5.39
CA ALA A 21 -14.31 -0.18 6.82
C ALA A 21 -15.41 -1.21 7.13
N GLN A 22 -16.33 -1.47 6.19
CA GLN A 22 -17.47 -2.35 6.40
C GLN A 22 -17.25 -3.74 5.81
N THR A 23 -16.70 -3.78 4.61
CA THR A 23 -16.52 -5.01 3.81
C THR A 23 -15.10 -5.55 3.87
N TYR A 24 -14.15 -4.77 4.36
CA TYR A 24 -12.72 -5.08 4.39
C TYR A 24 -12.13 -5.37 3.00
N SER A 25 -12.80 -4.89 1.95
CA SER A 25 -12.42 -5.10 0.56
C SER A 25 -11.50 -3.99 0.07
N TYR A 26 -10.46 -4.37 -0.67
CA TYR A 26 -9.61 -3.44 -1.41
C TYR A 26 -10.05 -3.25 -2.87
N LEU A 27 -11.09 -3.97 -3.33
CA LEU A 27 -11.55 -3.89 -4.72
C LEU A 27 -11.92 -2.46 -5.17
N PRO A 28 -12.53 -1.60 -4.33
CA PRO A 28 -12.78 -0.21 -4.72
C PRO A 28 -11.49 0.58 -5.05
N ALA A 29 -10.35 0.20 -4.49
CA ALA A 29 -9.05 0.83 -4.72
C ALA A 29 -8.23 0.17 -5.85
N LEU A 30 -8.76 -0.88 -6.50
CA LEU A 30 -7.99 -1.71 -7.44
C LEU A 30 -7.42 -0.92 -8.62
N GLU A 31 -8.20 0.01 -9.19
CA GLU A 31 -7.75 0.86 -10.30
C GLU A 31 -6.55 1.73 -9.89
N ALA A 32 -6.60 2.34 -8.70
CA ALA A 32 -5.50 3.15 -8.19
C ALA A 32 -4.24 2.30 -7.92
N ILE A 33 -4.40 1.12 -7.33
CA ILE A 33 -3.30 0.18 -7.09
C ILE A 33 -2.63 -0.23 -8.41
N GLN A 34 -3.42 -0.54 -9.44
CA GLN A 34 -2.92 -0.89 -10.77
C GLN A 34 -2.15 0.27 -11.41
N LEU A 35 -2.68 1.49 -11.32
CA LEU A 35 -2.02 2.68 -11.84
C LEU A 35 -0.65 2.93 -11.18
N LEU A 36 -0.56 2.76 -9.86
CA LEU A 36 0.71 2.91 -9.14
C LEU A 36 1.72 1.85 -9.59
N LYS A 37 1.27 0.59 -9.75
CA LYS A 37 2.09 -0.51 -10.25
C LYS A 37 2.62 -0.25 -11.66
N GLU A 38 1.77 0.18 -12.58
CA GLU A 38 2.16 0.53 -13.96
C GLU A 38 3.20 1.68 -14.00
N LYS A 39 3.02 2.67 -13.12
CA LYS A 39 3.93 3.81 -13.00
C LYS A 39 5.18 3.51 -12.19
N HIS A 40 5.33 2.30 -11.65
CA HIS A 40 6.43 1.92 -10.75
C HIS A 40 6.55 2.86 -9.54
N ILE A 41 5.39 3.33 -9.04
CA ILE A 41 5.30 4.15 -7.83
C ILE A 41 5.06 3.21 -6.65
N PRO A 42 5.96 3.14 -5.65
CA PRO A 42 5.78 2.26 -4.51
C PRO A 42 4.54 2.63 -3.69
N LEU A 43 3.77 1.63 -3.28
CA LEU A 43 2.64 1.76 -2.37
C LEU A 43 3.01 1.16 -1.00
N ILE A 44 3.40 2.03 -0.08
CA ILE A 44 3.86 1.64 1.26
C ILE A 44 2.67 1.59 2.21
N PHE A 45 2.40 0.41 2.76
CA PHE A 45 1.41 0.27 3.83
C PHE A 45 1.98 0.87 5.13
N CYS A 46 1.16 1.61 5.86
CA CYS A 46 1.50 2.20 7.15
C CYS A 46 0.38 1.92 8.14
N THR A 47 0.56 0.92 9.00
CA THR A 47 -0.55 0.31 9.76
C THR A 47 -0.16 -0.04 11.20
N SER A 48 -1.17 -0.15 12.05
CA SER A 48 -1.06 -0.71 13.41
C SER A 48 -0.96 -2.25 13.42
N LYS A 49 -1.24 -2.91 12.30
CA LYS A 49 -1.18 -4.37 12.17
C LYS A 49 0.24 -4.89 12.38
N THR A 50 0.32 -6.15 12.78
CA THR A 50 1.57 -6.90 12.89
C THR A 50 2.20 -7.15 11.52
N PHE A 51 3.50 -7.50 11.50
CA PHE A 51 4.19 -7.91 10.28
C PHE A 51 3.46 -9.03 9.52
N SER A 52 3.01 -10.07 10.24
CA SER A 52 2.36 -11.23 9.65
C SER A 52 1.04 -10.87 8.96
N GLU A 53 0.23 -10.02 9.59
CA GLU A 53 -1.04 -9.54 9.02
C GLU A 53 -0.81 -8.66 7.78
N ALA A 54 0.11 -7.69 7.87
CA ALA A 54 0.44 -6.83 6.74
C ALA A 54 1.00 -7.65 5.56
N ARG A 55 1.81 -8.67 5.85
CA ARG A 55 2.35 -9.53 4.80
C ARG A 55 1.29 -10.40 4.13
N ALA A 56 0.31 -10.90 4.89
CA ALA A 56 -0.82 -11.63 4.32
C ALA A 56 -1.63 -10.74 3.35
N LEU A 57 -1.90 -9.49 3.75
CA LEU A 57 -2.61 -8.51 2.91
C LEU A 57 -1.82 -8.18 1.63
N GLN A 58 -0.51 -7.96 1.75
CA GLN A 58 0.37 -7.76 0.59
C GLN A 58 0.29 -8.92 -0.41
N GLN A 59 0.34 -10.17 0.07
CA GLN A 59 0.21 -11.35 -0.77
C GLN A 59 -1.16 -11.40 -1.46
N GLN A 60 -2.24 -11.11 -0.74
CA GLN A 60 -3.60 -11.06 -1.30
C GLN A 60 -3.77 -9.98 -2.37
N MET A 61 -3.09 -8.84 -2.22
CA MET A 61 -3.18 -7.70 -3.13
C MET A 61 -2.12 -7.73 -4.25
N GLY A 62 -1.20 -8.71 -4.22
CA GLY A 62 -0.09 -8.79 -5.17
C GLY A 62 0.89 -7.63 -5.07
N ILE A 63 1.06 -7.09 -3.86
CA ILE A 63 1.98 -5.98 -3.53
C ILE A 63 3.22 -6.56 -2.84
N SER A 64 4.39 -6.05 -3.20
CA SER A 64 5.68 -6.49 -2.65
C SER A 64 6.57 -5.35 -2.19
N ASP A 65 6.02 -4.14 -2.09
CA ASP A 65 6.73 -2.95 -1.64
C ASP A 65 7.07 -3.03 -0.14
N PRO A 66 7.98 -2.19 0.39
CA PRO A 66 8.18 -2.09 1.84
C PRO A 66 6.89 -1.67 2.57
N PHE A 67 6.82 -1.92 3.87
CA PHE A 67 5.67 -1.54 4.71
C PHE A 67 6.11 -1.23 6.14
N ILE A 68 5.31 -0.40 6.81
CA ILE A 68 5.46 0.04 8.19
C ILE A 68 4.33 -0.62 8.99
N VAL A 69 4.70 -1.33 10.05
CA VAL A 69 3.79 -2.12 10.91
C VAL A 69 3.91 -1.68 12.36
N GLU A 70 2.94 -2.10 13.17
CA GLU A 70 2.90 -1.84 14.60
C GLU A 70 3.07 -0.33 14.91
N ASN A 71 2.44 0.52 14.09
CA ASN A 71 2.53 1.99 14.18
C ASN A 71 3.98 2.53 14.09
N GLY A 72 4.85 1.82 13.37
CA GLY A 72 6.25 2.21 13.18
C GLY A 72 7.18 1.85 14.34
N SER A 73 6.77 0.93 15.22
CA SER A 73 7.57 0.50 16.37
C SER A 73 8.44 -0.74 16.13
N ALA A 74 8.14 -1.53 15.10
CA ALA A 74 8.77 -2.82 14.80
C ALA A 74 10.16 -2.70 14.16
#